data_AF-A0A6C1N4H9-F1
#
_entry.id   AF-A0A6C1N4H9-F1
#
_cell.length_a   1.000
_cell.length_b   1.000
_cell.length_c   1.000
_cell.angle_alpha   90.00
_cell.angle_beta   90.00
_cell.angle_gamma   90.00
#
_symmetry.space_group_name_H-M   'P 1'
#
loop_
_entity.id
_entity.type
_entity.pdbx_description
1 polymer ?
#
loop_
_entity_poly.entity_id
_entity_poly.type
_entity_poly.pdbx_seq_one_letter_code
_entity_poly.pdbx_strand_id
1 'polypeptide(L)'
;MPTTPVTPDLVALSKLRLWAIMATFFTMVVIILGAWTRLVEAGLGCPDWPGCYGFLLVPSGEANITLAEARFPDAPVDASKGWPEMIHRYAAGILGLII
;
A
#
# COMPACT_ATOMS: atom_id res chain seq x y z
N MET A 1 49.30 -0.58 -20.61
CA MET A 1 48.51 -0.28 -19.39
C MET A 1 47.10 -0.79 -19.61
N PRO A 2 46.51 -1.53 -18.67
CA PRO A 2 45.30 -2.30 -18.90
C PRO A 2 44.08 -1.37 -18.94
N THR A 3 43.31 -1.48 -20.02
CA THR A 3 41.96 -0.92 -20.17
C THR A 3 41.00 -1.72 -19.29
N THR A 4 40.69 -1.24 -18.10
CA THR A 4 39.61 -1.82 -17.29
C THR A 4 38.28 -1.62 -18.00
N PRO A 5 37.38 -2.63 -18.04
CA PRO A 5 36.10 -2.50 -18.70
C PRO A 5 35.22 -1.57 -17.85
N VAL A 6 34.84 -0.41 -18.38
CA VAL A 6 33.88 0.56 -17.80
C VAL A 6 32.45 -0.02 -17.72
N THR A 7 32.25 -1.30 -18.06
CA THR A 7 30.95 -1.92 -18.30
C THR A 7 30.17 -2.32 -17.02
N PRO A 8 30.75 -2.80 -15.91
CA PRO A 8 29.97 -3.23 -14.75
C PRO A 8 29.34 -2.06 -13.98
N ASP A 9 30.10 -0.99 -13.76
CA ASP A 9 29.66 0.16 -12.96
C ASP A 9 28.60 1.01 -13.68
N LEU A 10 28.70 1.18 -15.00
CA LEU A 10 27.67 1.86 -15.78
C LEU A 10 26.35 1.06 -15.82
N VAL A 11 26.42 -0.27 -15.86
CA VAL A 11 25.24 -1.14 -15.81
C VAL A 11 24.61 -1.10 -14.41
N ALA A 12 25.42 -1.09 -13.35
CA ALA A 12 24.94 -0.94 -11.98
C ALA A 12 24.27 0.43 -11.74
N LEU A 13 24.87 1.51 -12.23
CA LEU A 13 24.30 2.86 -12.17
C LEU A 13 23.01 3.00 -13.00
N SER A 14 22.95 2.38 -14.18
CA SER A 14 21.75 2.35 -15.02
C SER A 14 20.59 1.60 -14.35
N LYS A 15 20.88 0.44 -13.74
CA LYS A 15 19.91 -0.32 -12.94
C LYS A 15 19.43 0.47 -11.73
N LEU A 16 20.36 1.06 -10.95
CA LEU A 16 20.02 1.91 -9.81
C LEU A 16 19.15 3.10 -10.22
N ARG A 17 19.48 3.75 -11.35
CA ARG A 17 18.68 4.85 -11.90
C ARG A 17 17.27 4.40 -12.25
N LEU A 18 17.10 3.21 -12.84
CA LEU A 18 15.77 2.66 -13.14
C LEU A 18 15.00 2.40 -11.84
N TRP A 19 15.59 1.73 -10.85
CA TRP A 19 14.97 1.49 -9.55
C TRP A 19 14.58 2.78 -8.83
N ALA A 20 15.46 3.79 -8.85
CA ALA A 20 15.18 5.10 -8.26
C ALA A 20 14.02 5.83 -8.96
N ILE A 21 13.95 5.78 -10.30
CA ILE A 21 12.83 6.36 -11.06
C ILE A 21 11.52 5.62 -10.74
N MET A 22 11.54 4.27 -10.70
CA MET A 22 10.37 3.47 -10.36
C MET A 22 9.91 3.74 -8.93
N ALA A 23 10.82 3.78 -7.96
CA ALA A 23 10.51 4.10 -6.57
C ALA A 23 9.93 5.51 -6.43
N THR A 24 10.50 6.50 -7.12
CA THR A 24 10.02 7.89 -7.10
C THR A 24 8.61 7.99 -7.68
N PHE A 25 8.36 7.36 -8.83
CA PHE A 25 7.03 7.31 -9.44
C PHE A 25 6.01 6.65 -8.51
N PHE A 26 6.36 5.50 -7.94
CA PHE A 26 5.47 4.76 -7.03
C PHE A 26 5.21 5.53 -5.73
N THR A 27 6.21 6.26 -5.23
CA THR A 27 6.05 7.18 -4.10
C THR A 27 5.02 8.27 -4.41
N MET A 28 5.04 8.85 -5.60
CA MET A 28 4.01 9.83 -6.00
C MET A 28 2.62 9.21 -6.01
N VAL A 29 2.48 7.98 -6.51
CA VAL A 29 1.20 7.25 -6.48
C VAL A 29 0.72 7.05 -5.04
N VAL A 30 1.60 6.62 -4.13
CA VAL A 30 1.25 6.41 -2.70
C VAL A 30 0.82 7.73 -2.04
N ILE A 31 1.50 8.84 -2.33
CA ILE A 31 1.12 10.17 -1.83
C ILE A 31 -0.28 10.56 -2.32
N ILE A 32 -0.58 10.37 -3.61
CA ILE A 32 -1.92 10.67 -4.16
C ILE A 32 -2.99 9.80 -3.51
N LEU A 33 -2.71 8.49 -3.35
CA LEU A 33 -3.62 7.58 -2.66
C LEU A 33 -3.85 8.01 -1.21
N GLY A 34 -2.80 8.42 -0.49
CA GLY A 34 -2.92 8.91 0.89
C GLY A 34 -3.68 10.24 0.99
N ALA A 35 -3.53 11.12 0.00
CA ALA A 35 -4.34 12.33 -0.09
C ALA A 35 -5.83 11.98 -0.33
N TRP A 36 -6.10 11.02 -1.22
CA TRP A 36 -7.45 10.54 -1.47
C TRP A 36 -8.07 9.92 -0.22
N THR A 37 -7.40 9.01 0.48
CA THR A 37 -7.94 8.40 1.72
C THR A 37 -8.33 9.45 2.75
N ARG A 38 -7.56 10.53 2.86
CA ARG A 38 -7.89 11.65 3.73
C ARG A 38 -9.10 12.44 3.26
N LEU A 39 -9.23 12.70 1.95
CA LEU A 39 -10.35 13.44 1.38
C LEU A 39 -11.69 12.71 1.49
N VAL A 40 -11.69 11.38 1.45
CA VAL A 40 -12.90 10.57 1.66
C VAL A 40 -13.08 10.13 3.12
N GLU A 41 -12.32 10.71 4.05
CA GLU A 41 -12.40 10.43 5.49
C GLU A 41 -12.24 8.93 5.83
N ALA A 42 -11.45 8.23 5.03
CA ALA A 42 -11.23 6.80 5.12
C ALA A 42 -10.03 6.42 6.00
N GLY A 43 -9.30 7.37 6.58
CA GLY A 43 -8.08 7.10 7.36
C GLY A 43 -8.28 6.29 8.66
N LEU A 44 -9.52 5.97 9.03
CA LEU A 44 -9.91 5.16 10.18
C LEU A 44 -10.98 4.11 9.79
N GLY A 45 -11.03 3.71 8.51
CA GLY A 45 -12.00 2.75 7.98
C GLY A 45 -11.74 1.30 8.40
N CYS A 46 -10.50 0.93 8.73
CA CYS A 46 -10.11 -0.40 9.19
C CYS A 46 -9.54 -0.36 10.62
N PRO A 47 -10.16 -1.09 11.59
CA PRO A 47 -9.79 -1.01 13.01
C PRO A 47 -8.49 -1.75 13.38
N ASP A 48 -7.99 -2.61 12.50
CA ASP A 48 -6.80 -3.44 12.66
C ASP A 48 -5.79 -3.22 11.53
N TRP A 49 -4.57 -3.77 11.67
CA TRP A 49 -3.50 -3.78 10.67
C TRP A 49 -2.72 -5.10 10.83
N PRO A 50 -2.21 -5.76 9.78
CA PRO A 50 -2.16 -5.38 8.35
C PRO A 50 -3.44 -5.66 7.55
N GLY A 51 -4.45 -6.24 8.18
CA GLY A 51 -5.76 -6.52 7.58
C GLY A 51 -6.81 -5.43 7.81
N CYS A 52 -8.06 -5.78 7.54
CA CYS A 52 -9.28 -5.01 7.83
C CYS A 52 -10.36 -5.93 8.40
N TYR A 53 -10.85 -5.63 9.60
CA TYR A 53 -11.78 -6.43 10.40
C TYR A 53 -11.32 -7.87 10.67
N GLY A 54 -10.02 -8.11 10.79
CA GLY A 54 -9.45 -9.45 10.99
C GLY A 54 -9.39 -10.31 9.73
N PHE A 55 -9.65 -9.71 8.57
CA PHE A 55 -9.47 -10.30 7.24
C PHE A 55 -8.31 -9.59 6.54
N LEU A 56 -7.71 -10.19 5.50
CA LEU A 56 -6.70 -9.46 4.72
C LEU A 56 -7.35 -8.31 3.94
N LEU A 57 -8.48 -8.56 3.27
CA LEU A 57 -9.21 -7.55 2.53
C LEU A 57 -10.44 -7.09 3.31
N VAL A 58 -11.05 -5.99 2.88
CA VAL A 58 -12.35 -5.54 3.40
C VAL A 58 -13.37 -6.69 3.30
N PRO A 59 -14.02 -7.07 4.42
CA PRO A 59 -14.96 -8.18 4.42
C PRO A 59 -16.12 -7.90 3.47
N SER A 60 -16.54 -8.95 2.76
CA SER A 60 -17.69 -8.92 1.85
C SER A 60 -18.57 -10.15 2.05
N GLY A 61 -19.86 -10.00 1.77
CA GLY A 61 -20.88 -11.02 2.03
C GLY A 61 -21.38 -11.03 3.47
N GLU A 62 -22.63 -11.42 3.66
CA GLU A 62 -23.34 -11.32 4.95
C GLU A 62 -22.62 -12.05 6.09
N ALA A 63 -22.10 -13.25 5.85
CA ALA A 63 -21.43 -14.04 6.87
C ALA A 63 -20.14 -13.38 7.40
N ASN A 64 -19.31 -12.82 6.52
CA ASN A 64 -18.07 -12.16 6.91
C ASN A 64 -18.33 -10.80 7.56
N ILE A 65 -19.35 -10.06 7.08
CA ILE A 65 -19.76 -8.80 7.69
C ILE A 65 -20.30 -9.03 9.10
N THR A 66 -21.18 -10.02 9.29
CA THR A 66 -21.71 -10.38 10.61
C THR A 66 -20.59 -10.78 11.57
N LEU A 67 -19.61 -11.56 11.10
CA LEU A 67 -18.44 -11.93 11.91
C LEU A 67 -17.54 -10.74 12.23
N ALA A 68 -17.33 -9.83 11.27
CA ALA A 68 -16.55 -8.61 11.46
C ALA A 68 -17.19 -7.70 12.51
N GLU A 69 -18.49 -7.43 12.40
CA GLU A 69 -19.24 -6.60 13.34
C GLU A 69 -19.32 -7.24 14.73
N ALA A 70 -19.41 -8.57 14.80
CA ALA A 70 -19.34 -9.29 16.08
C ALA A 70 -17.96 -9.18 16.76
N ARG A 71 -16.87 -9.10 15.97
CA ARG A 71 -15.50 -8.95 16.49
C ARG A 71 -15.17 -7.51 16.85
N PHE A 72 -15.70 -6.53 16.10
CA PHE A 72 -15.43 -5.11 16.25
C PHE A 72 -16.77 -4.35 16.47
N PRO A 73 -17.39 -4.46 17.65
CA PRO A 73 -18.73 -3.92 17.89
C PRO A 73 -18.81 -2.39 17.83
N ASP A 74 -17.70 -1.69 18.10
CA ASP A 74 -17.63 -0.23 18.08
C ASP A 74 -17.29 0.35 16.69
N ALA A 75 -17.02 -0.50 15.70
CA ALA A 75 -16.64 -0.13 14.34
C ALA A 75 -17.47 -0.94 13.33
N PRO A 76 -18.66 -0.47 12.91
CA PRO A 76 -19.46 -1.16 11.91
C PRO A 76 -18.74 -1.17 10.56
N VAL A 77 -18.96 -2.22 9.77
CA VAL A 77 -18.26 -2.41 8.49
C VAL A 77 -18.71 -1.36 7.49
N ASP A 78 -17.82 -0.41 7.17
CA ASP A 78 -18.01 0.57 6.10
C ASP A 78 -17.01 0.30 4.97
N ALA A 79 -17.46 -0.42 3.94
CA ALA A 79 -16.64 -0.74 2.79
C ALA A 79 -16.18 0.51 2.00
N SER A 80 -16.95 1.61 2.07
CA SER A 80 -16.61 2.85 1.38
C SER A 80 -15.39 3.55 1.98
N LYS A 81 -15.10 3.26 3.26
CA LYS A 81 -13.89 3.72 3.98
C LYS A 81 -12.81 2.65 4.04
N GLY A 82 -13.18 1.39 4.20
CA GLY A 82 -12.22 0.29 4.27
C GLY A 82 -11.38 0.11 3.00
N TRP A 83 -11.99 0.25 1.82
CA TRP A 83 -11.28 0.01 0.54
C TRP A 83 -10.20 1.07 0.25
N PRO A 84 -10.50 2.39 0.32
CA PRO A 84 -9.48 3.41 0.15
C PRO A 84 -8.30 3.22 1.11
N GLU A 85 -8.57 2.92 2.38
CA GLU A 85 -7.53 2.71 3.38
C GLU A 85 -6.65 1.50 3.05
N MET A 86 -7.26 0.35 2.74
CA MET A 86 -6.54 -0.87 2.37
C MET A 86 -5.68 -0.69 1.12
N ILE A 87 -6.21 -0.02 0.09
CA ILE A 87 -5.46 0.27 -1.15
C ILE A 87 -4.21 1.09 -0.84
N HIS A 88 -4.34 2.16 -0.04
CA HIS A 88 -3.20 2.97 0.35
C HIS A 88 -2.17 2.19 1.17
N ARG A 89 -2.63 1.41 2.17
CA ARG A 89 -1.75 0.58 3.02
C ARG A 89 -0.95 -0.44 2.21
N TYR A 90 -1.58 -1.15 1.27
CA TYR A 90 -0.87 -2.11 0.43
C TYR A 90 0.07 -1.46 -0.58
N ALA A 91 -0.33 -0.33 -1.17
CA ALA A 91 0.57 0.43 -2.03
C ALA A 91 1.81 0.91 -1.25
N ALA A 92 1.64 1.42 -0.03
CA ALA A 92 2.77 1.80 0.83
C ALA A 92 3.64 0.59 1.22
N GLY A 93 3.04 -0.56 1.52
CA GLY A 93 3.77 -1.80 1.81
C GLY A 93 4.62 -2.28 0.64
N ILE A 94 4.08 -2.25 -0.59
CA ILE A 94 4.83 -2.58 -1.81
C ILE A 94 5.97 -1.58 -2.04
N LEU A 95 5.74 -0.28 -1.82
CA LEU A 95 6.79 0.74 -1.92
C LEU A 95 7.95 0.43 -0.97
N GLY A 96 7.64 0.02 0.26
CA GLY A 96 8.64 -0.36 1.25
C GLY A 96 9.48 -1.59 0.89
N LEU A 97 9.04 -2.42 -0.07
CA LEU A 97 9.84 -3.51 -0.63
C LEU A 97 10.70 -3.08 -1.82
N ILE A 98 10.40 -1.93 -2.44
CA ILE A 98 11.09 -1.40 -3.61
C ILE A 98 12.30 -0.54 -3.21
N ILE A 99 12.26 0.10 -2.03
CA ILE A 99 13.30 0.98 -1.49
C ILE A 99 14.16 0.28 -0.43
#